data_AF-A0A654CX98-F1
#
_entry.id   AF-A0A654CX98-F1
#
_cell.length_a   1.000
_cell.length_b   1.000
_cell.length_c   1.000
_cell.angle_alpha   90.00
_cell.angle_beta   90.00
_cell.angle_gamma   90.00
#
_symmetry.space_group_name_H-M   'P 1'
#
loop_
_entity.id
_entity.type
_entity.pdbx_description
1 polymer ?
#
loop_
_entity_poly.entity_id
_entity_poly.type
_entity_poly.pdbx_seq_one_letter_code
_entity_poly.pdbx_strand_id
1 'polypeptide(L)'
;MTNSILHLGLMEDGEIELDLAALELAALDHPGIDLDEYIDELAGIELALRAADGDAAGSVAQAQALRSVMVEDFGFSGDRTHYDDPQNADLIAVVDRRLGLPISLSILYVAMARRLGWSAMPLNTPGHVLVRFGDAPDALIIDPFNDGRIVAPEQVEALLEQMTGQTRFSDGMLPLSNRSALVRLLLNQATRAEQAGNPARALVLYDRMTIVAPTHAHGWWERARLQLVAEDVAGARNSLSAMLEISRDDDLRLQVSAALDALPRPTPS
;
A
#
# COMPACT_ATOMS: atom_id res chain seq x y z
N MET A 1 -11.25 -6.09 17.35
CA MET A 1 -11.00 -5.76 15.93
C MET A 1 -9.50 -5.67 15.64
N THR A 2 -8.70 -4.98 16.46
CA THR A 2 -7.23 -4.89 16.31
C THR A 2 -6.50 -6.24 16.27
N ASN A 3 -6.96 -7.24 17.01
CA ASN A 3 -6.36 -8.59 17.00
C ASN A 3 -6.39 -9.29 15.63
N SER A 4 -7.27 -8.87 14.72
CA SER A 4 -7.43 -9.53 13.42
C SER A 4 -6.19 -9.38 12.55
N ILE A 5 -5.53 -8.22 12.60
CA ILE A 5 -4.38 -7.88 11.74
C ILE A 5 -3.03 -7.95 12.47
N LEU A 6 -3.01 -8.35 13.75
CA LEU A 6 -1.76 -8.44 14.52
C LEU A 6 -0.74 -9.38 13.87
N HIS A 7 -1.22 -10.48 13.28
CA HIS A 7 -0.36 -11.47 12.65
C HIS A 7 0.42 -10.87 11.47
N LEU A 8 -0.15 -9.92 10.72
CA LEU A 8 0.54 -9.24 9.62
C LEU A 8 1.82 -8.55 10.09
N GLY A 9 1.83 -7.99 11.31
CA GLY A 9 3.01 -7.36 11.91
C GLY A 9 4.10 -8.35 12.37
N LEU A 10 3.73 -9.62 12.54
CA LEU A 10 4.61 -10.69 13.03
C LEU A 10 5.19 -11.56 11.90
N MET A 11 4.56 -11.57 10.73
CA MET A 11 5.01 -12.34 9.55
C MET A 11 6.32 -11.78 8.97
N GLU A 12 7.09 -12.65 8.33
CA GLU A 12 8.17 -12.19 7.45
C GLU A 12 7.57 -11.50 6.21
N ASP A 13 8.25 -10.48 5.66
CA ASP A 13 7.71 -9.67 4.57
C ASP A 13 7.33 -10.53 3.34
N GLY A 14 8.15 -11.55 3.03
CA GLY A 14 7.93 -12.46 1.90
C GLY A 14 6.75 -13.42 2.08
N GLU A 15 6.29 -13.64 3.31
CA GLU A 15 5.14 -14.51 3.61
C GLU A 15 3.81 -13.75 3.49
N ILE A 16 3.84 -12.43 3.41
CA ILE A 16 2.62 -11.61 3.30
C ILE A 16 2.05 -11.74 1.88
N GLU A 17 0.88 -12.37 1.79
CA GLU A 17 0.05 -12.35 0.59
C GLU A 17 -0.61 -10.97 0.46
N LEU A 18 -0.14 -10.17 -0.50
CA LEU A 18 -0.44 -8.74 -0.59
C LEU A 18 -1.92 -8.40 -0.76
N ASP A 19 -2.61 -9.14 -1.61
CA ASP A 19 -4.05 -9.02 -1.87
C ASP A 19 -4.86 -9.41 -0.63
N LEU A 20 -4.56 -10.55 -0.01
CA LEU A 20 -5.26 -11.00 1.20
C LEU A 20 -5.06 -10.04 2.37
N ALA A 21 -3.82 -9.61 2.63
CA ALA A 21 -3.53 -8.65 3.69
C ALA A 21 -4.23 -7.29 3.46
N ALA A 22 -4.35 -6.85 2.21
CA ALA A 22 -5.08 -5.63 1.88
C ALA A 22 -6.61 -5.80 2.00
N LEU A 23 -7.17 -6.98 1.70
CA LEU A 23 -8.57 -7.30 1.98
C LEU A 23 -8.86 -7.33 3.48
N GLU A 24 -7.99 -7.92 4.28
CA GLU A 24 -8.11 -7.92 5.74
C GLU A 24 -8.09 -6.51 6.34
N LEU A 25 -7.20 -5.65 5.84
CA LEU A 25 -7.14 -4.25 6.25
C LEU A 25 -8.42 -3.49 5.90
N ALA A 26 -8.98 -3.76 4.71
CA ALA A 26 -10.26 -3.20 4.28
C ALA A 26 -11.40 -3.71 5.16
N ALA A 27 -11.47 -5.02 5.45
CA ALA A 27 -12.55 -5.64 6.23
C ALA A 27 -12.76 -5.03 7.61
N LEU A 28 -11.73 -4.43 8.21
CA LEU A 28 -11.85 -3.67 9.45
C LEU A 28 -12.82 -2.48 9.38
N ASP A 29 -13.19 -2.03 8.17
CA ASP A 29 -14.17 -0.98 7.89
C ASP A 29 -15.51 -1.48 7.36
N HIS A 30 -15.64 -2.79 7.12
CA HIS A 30 -16.84 -3.42 6.59
C HIS A 30 -17.34 -4.49 7.57
N PRO A 31 -18.03 -4.09 8.67
CA PRO A 31 -18.51 -5.04 9.66
C PRO A 31 -19.45 -6.09 9.07
N GLY A 32 -19.11 -7.37 9.25
CA GLY A 32 -19.91 -8.49 8.76
C GLY A 32 -19.67 -8.85 7.30
N ILE A 33 -18.66 -8.28 6.64
CA ILE A 33 -18.24 -8.71 5.31
C ILE A 33 -17.75 -10.15 5.34
N ASP A 34 -18.12 -10.92 4.30
CA ASP A 34 -17.59 -12.25 4.07
C ASP A 34 -16.37 -12.15 3.15
N LEU A 35 -15.17 -12.36 3.70
CA LEU A 35 -13.94 -12.30 2.92
C LEU A 35 -13.82 -13.46 1.93
N ASP A 36 -14.51 -14.58 2.16
CA ASP A 36 -14.44 -15.74 1.28
C ASP A 36 -14.99 -15.39 -0.12
N GLU A 37 -16.00 -14.51 -0.21
CA GLU A 37 -16.54 -14.02 -1.49
C GLU A 37 -15.47 -13.28 -2.32
N TYR A 38 -14.65 -12.45 -1.66
CA TYR A 38 -13.58 -11.70 -2.32
C TYR A 38 -12.40 -12.61 -2.70
N ILE A 39 -12.09 -13.59 -1.85
CA ILE A 39 -11.05 -14.59 -2.13
C ILE A 39 -11.44 -15.44 -3.35
N ASP A 40 -12.69 -15.90 -3.42
CA ASP A 40 -13.22 -16.64 -4.57
C ASP A 40 -13.17 -15.81 -5.85
N GLU A 41 -13.42 -14.50 -5.74
CA GLU A 41 -13.34 -13.61 -6.88
C GLU A 41 -11.90 -13.44 -7.41
N LEU A 42 -10.93 -13.27 -6.51
CA LEU A 42 -9.50 -13.26 -6.86
C LEU A 42 -9.07 -14.60 -7.48
N ALA A 43 -9.60 -15.73 -6.99
CA ALA A 43 -9.38 -17.04 -7.57
C ALA A 43 -9.99 -17.16 -8.99
N GLY A 44 -11.12 -16.50 -9.24
CA GLY A 44 -11.72 -16.38 -10.57
C GLY A 44 -10.82 -15.64 -11.56
N ILE A 45 -10.18 -14.54 -11.13
CA ILE A 45 -9.20 -13.80 -11.93
C ILE A 45 -7.98 -14.69 -12.22
N GLU A 46 -7.46 -15.38 -11.21
CA GLU A 46 -6.33 -16.31 -11.35
C GLU A 46 -6.64 -17.42 -12.38
N LEU A 47 -7.85 -17.98 -12.34
CA LEU A 47 -8.28 -19.01 -13.29
C LEU A 47 -8.33 -18.47 -14.73
N ALA A 48 -8.88 -17.27 -14.92
CA ALA A 48 -8.91 -16.61 -16.23
C ALA A 48 -7.50 -16.33 -16.77
N LEU A 49 -6.59 -15.86 -15.90
CA LEU A 49 -5.19 -15.64 -16.25
C LEU A 49 -4.48 -16.95 -16.64
N ARG A 50 -4.70 -18.05 -15.92
CA ARG A 50 -4.11 -19.35 -16.29
C ARG A 50 -4.60 -19.85 -17.64
N ALA A 51 -5.86 -19.57 -17.98
CA ALA A 51 -6.40 -19.90 -19.31
C ALA A 51 -5.75 -19.06 -20.42
N ALA A 52 -5.42 -17.79 -20.14
CA ALA A 52 -4.73 -16.90 -21.07
C ALA A 52 -3.20 -17.15 -21.15
N ASP A 53 -2.57 -17.61 -20.06
CA ASP A 53 -1.12 -17.88 -19.97
C ASP A 53 -0.66 -19.06 -20.82
N GLY A 54 -1.53 -20.04 -21.08
CA GLY A 54 -1.20 -21.23 -21.89
C GLY A 54 -0.59 -20.92 -23.27
N ASP A 55 -0.76 -19.70 -23.77
CA ASP A 55 -0.23 -19.19 -25.03
C ASP A 55 0.89 -18.12 -24.88
N ALA A 56 1.21 -17.68 -23.66
CA ALA A 56 2.09 -16.52 -23.41
C ALA A 56 3.55 -16.93 -23.13
N ALA A 57 4.45 -16.70 -24.10
CA ALA A 57 5.89 -16.86 -23.90
C ALA A 57 6.60 -15.51 -23.69
N GLY A 58 7.12 -15.28 -22.48
CA GLY A 58 7.95 -14.12 -22.12
C GLY A 58 7.18 -12.92 -21.53
N SER A 59 7.92 -12.00 -20.91
CA SER A 59 7.36 -10.90 -20.09
C SER A 59 6.33 -10.05 -20.83
N VAL A 60 6.51 -9.80 -22.14
CA VAL A 60 5.58 -8.96 -22.93
C VAL A 60 4.24 -9.66 -23.14
N ALA A 61 4.25 -10.95 -23.51
CA ALA A 61 3.03 -11.71 -23.72
C ALA A 61 2.27 -11.90 -22.39
N GLN A 62 3.00 -12.17 -21.30
CA GLN A 62 2.42 -12.27 -19.96
C GLN A 62 1.82 -10.94 -19.47
N ALA A 63 2.50 -9.82 -19.70
CA ALA A 63 1.96 -8.49 -19.39
C ALA A 63 0.70 -8.17 -20.22
N GLN A 64 0.65 -8.60 -21.48
CA GLN A 64 -0.53 -8.46 -22.33
C GLN A 64 -1.70 -9.33 -21.83
N ALA A 65 -1.44 -10.58 -21.44
CA ALA A 65 -2.44 -11.45 -20.82
C ALA A 65 -2.97 -10.85 -19.52
N LEU A 66 -2.07 -10.35 -18.66
CA LEU A 66 -2.45 -9.67 -17.42
C LEU A 66 -3.34 -8.47 -17.69
N ARG A 67 -2.98 -7.64 -18.67
CA ARG A 67 -3.81 -6.50 -19.09
C ARG A 67 -5.17 -6.95 -19.62
N SER A 68 -5.21 -7.94 -20.52
CA SER A 68 -6.44 -8.44 -21.12
C SER A 68 -7.41 -8.90 -20.04
N VAL A 69 -6.96 -9.73 -19.10
CA VAL A 69 -7.85 -10.24 -18.06
C VAL A 69 -8.21 -9.14 -17.07
N MET A 70 -7.25 -8.42 -16.51
CA MET A 70 -7.52 -7.43 -15.47
C MET A 70 -8.40 -6.28 -15.99
N VAL A 71 -8.15 -5.80 -17.20
CA VAL A 71 -8.85 -4.61 -17.75
C VAL A 71 -10.03 -4.99 -18.62
N GLU A 72 -9.86 -5.91 -19.57
CA GLU A 72 -10.88 -6.19 -20.58
C GLU A 72 -11.94 -7.15 -20.06
N ASP A 73 -11.54 -8.21 -19.33
CA ASP A 73 -12.48 -9.21 -18.81
C ASP A 73 -13.08 -8.79 -17.46
N PHE A 74 -12.27 -8.26 -16.54
CA PHE A 74 -12.69 -7.91 -15.18
C PHE A 74 -12.92 -6.41 -14.96
N GLY A 75 -12.50 -5.54 -15.89
CA GLY A 75 -12.86 -4.12 -15.87
C GLY A 75 -12.05 -3.23 -14.92
N PHE A 76 -10.93 -3.70 -14.35
CA PHE A 76 -10.12 -2.90 -13.44
C PHE A 76 -9.47 -1.69 -14.14
N SER A 77 -9.67 -0.49 -13.59
CA SER A 77 -9.08 0.75 -14.11
C SER A 77 -8.81 1.77 -13.00
N GLY A 78 -7.95 2.75 -13.30
CA GLY A 78 -7.72 3.90 -12.44
C GLY A 78 -8.91 4.86 -12.42
N ASP A 79 -9.38 5.23 -11.23
CA ASP A 79 -10.42 6.27 -11.08
C ASP A 79 -9.82 7.66 -11.27
N ARG A 80 -9.92 8.18 -12.50
CA ARG A 80 -9.41 9.51 -12.87
C ARG A 80 -10.41 10.61 -12.59
N THR A 81 -11.70 10.27 -12.52
CA THR A 81 -12.78 11.24 -12.31
C THR A 81 -12.94 11.59 -10.85
N HIS A 82 -12.80 10.60 -9.96
CA HIS A 82 -12.93 10.74 -8.52
C HIS A 82 -11.65 10.28 -7.83
N TYR A 83 -10.49 10.76 -8.29
CA TYR A 83 -9.17 10.31 -7.82
C TYR A 83 -9.00 10.37 -6.29
N ASP A 84 -9.59 11.38 -5.65
CA ASP A 84 -9.49 11.57 -4.21
C ASP A 84 -10.55 10.80 -3.40
N ASP A 85 -11.43 10.02 -4.05
CA ASP A 85 -12.41 9.17 -3.36
C ASP A 85 -11.69 8.15 -2.46
N PRO A 86 -11.94 8.14 -1.13
CA PRO A 86 -11.36 7.17 -0.21
C PRO A 86 -11.59 5.71 -0.60
N GLN A 87 -12.67 5.39 -1.32
CA GLN A 87 -12.98 4.04 -1.80
C GLN A 87 -11.89 3.51 -2.76
N ASN A 88 -11.13 4.37 -3.42
CA ASN A 88 -10.07 3.95 -4.33
C ASN A 88 -8.86 3.33 -3.60
N ALA A 89 -8.77 3.48 -2.28
CA ALA A 89 -7.71 2.92 -1.43
C ALA A 89 -8.22 1.83 -0.47
N ASP A 90 -9.47 1.40 -0.62
CA ASP A 90 -10.10 0.33 0.13
C ASP A 90 -10.23 -0.89 -0.79
N LEU A 91 -9.53 -1.98 -0.50
CA LEU A 91 -9.43 -3.08 -1.48
C LEU A 91 -10.78 -3.77 -1.73
N ILE A 92 -11.66 -3.84 -0.72
CA ILE A 92 -13.03 -4.37 -0.89
C ILE A 92 -13.79 -3.50 -1.89
N ALA A 93 -13.79 -2.18 -1.68
CA ALA A 93 -14.47 -1.26 -2.58
C ALA A 93 -13.83 -1.21 -3.99
N VAL A 94 -12.52 -1.39 -4.09
CA VAL A 94 -11.79 -1.47 -5.37
C VAL A 94 -12.19 -2.71 -6.15
N VAL A 95 -12.32 -3.86 -5.47
CA VAL A 95 -12.84 -5.09 -6.07
C VAL A 95 -14.28 -4.83 -6.55
N ASP A 96 -15.19 -4.40 -5.69
CA ASP A 96 -16.60 -4.18 -6.07
C ASP A 96 -16.78 -3.21 -7.24
N ARG A 97 -16.05 -2.09 -7.23
CA ARG A 97 -16.20 -1.00 -8.21
C ARG A 97 -15.33 -1.19 -9.45
N ARG A 98 -14.35 -2.09 -9.42
CA ARG A 98 -13.27 -2.22 -10.42
C ARG A 98 -12.48 -0.93 -10.63
N LEU A 99 -12.47 -0.04 -9.64
CA LEU A 99 -11.87 1.29 -9.73
C LEU A 99 -10.97 1.55 -8.52
N GLY A 100 -9.73 1.97 -8.76
CA GLY A 100 -8.75 2.13 -7.69
C GLY A 100 -7.68 3.20 -7.92
N LEU A 101 -6.82 3.34 -6.91
CA LEU A 101 -5.60 4.14 -6.94
C LEU A 101 -4.43 3.35 -7.54
N PRO A 102 -3.33 4.04 -7.88
CA PRO A 102 -2.11 3.37 -8.33
C PRO A 102 -1.63 2.27 -7.38
N ILE A 103 -1.67 2.48 -6.07
CA ILE A 103 -1.23 1.49 -5.09
C ILE A 103 -2.16 0.26 -5.00
N SER A 104 -3.48 0.46 -4.97
CA SER A 104 -4.44 -0.66 -4.82
C SER A 104 -4.49 -1.51 -6.08
N LEU A 105 -4.46 -0.90 -7.26
CA LEU A 105 -4.36 -1.64 -8.52
C LEU A 105 -3.01 -2.34 -8.67
N SER A 106 -1.91 -1.74 -8.20
CA SER A 106 -0.60 -2.40 -8.19
C SER A 106 -0.56 -3.62 -7.27
N ILE A 107 -1.25 -3.57 -6.12
CA ILE A 107 -1.39 -4.73 -5.22
C ILE A 107 -2.06 -5.89 -5.96
N LEU A 108 -3.19 -5.64 -6.65
CA LEU A 108 -3.89 -6.66 -7.42
C LEU A 108 -3.02 -7.23 -8.55
N TYR A 109 -2.39 -6.38 -9.35
CA TYR A 109 -1.51 -6.81 -10.45
C TYR A 109 -0.35 -7.68 -9.95
N VAL A 110 0.31 -7.25 -8.87
CA VAL A 110 1.44 -7.98 -8.30
C VAL A 110 1.00 -9.31 -7.71
N ALA A 111 -0.13 -9.34 -6.99
CA ALA A 111 -0.66 -10.58 -6.41
C ALA A 111 -1.04 -11.59 -7.50
N MET A 112 -1.79 -11.16 -8.52
CA MET A 112 -2.18 -12.02 -9.63
C MET A 112 -0.98 -12.59 -10.38
N ALA A 113 0.00 -11.74 -10.71
CA ALA A 113 1.23 -12.18 -11.35
C ALA A 113 1.97 -13.25 -10.52
N ARG A 114 2.09 -13.05 -9.20
CA ARG A 114 2.78 -13.99 -8.31
C ARG A 114 2.05 -15.32 -8.17
N ARG A 115 0.71 -15.35 -8.22
CA ARG A 115 -0.11 -16.59 -8.24
C ARG A 115 0.13 -17.45 -9.49
N LEU A 116 0.58 -16.84 -10.59
CA LEU A 116 1.02 -17.54 -11.81
C LEU A 116 2.51 -17.92 -11.77
N GLY A 117 3.21 -17.61 -10.68
CA GLY A 117 4.65 -17.82 -10.56
C GLY A 117 5.49 -16.79 -11.31
N TRP A 118 4.89 -15.68 -11.76
CA TRP A 118 5.62 -14.61 -12.44
C TRP A 118 6.27 -13.64 -11.44
N SER A 119 7.44 -13.12 -11.80
CA SER A 119 8.15 -12.12 -11.01
C SER A 119 7.44 -10.77 -11.13
N ALA A 120 6.94 -10.22 -10.02
CA ALA A 120 6.32 -8.90 -10.00
C ALA A 120 6.56 -8.19 -8.66
N MET A 121 6.73 -6.87 -8.71
CA MET A 121 6.99 -6.06 -7.54
C MET A 121 6.50 -4.62 -7.71
N PRO A 122 5.83 -4.02 -6.70
CA PRO A 122 5.45 -2.63 -6.76
C PRO A 122 6.69 -1.73 -6.66
N LEU A 123 6.61 -0.59 -7.33
CA LEU A 123 7.66 0.41 -7.41
C LEU A 123 7.09 1.73 -6.92
N ASN A 124 7.68 2.26 -5.86
CA ASN A 124 7.35 3.58 -5.39
C ASN A 124 7.95 4.60 -6.34
N THR A 125 7.09 5.42 -6.92
CA THR A 125 7.48 6.60 -7.68
C THR A 125 6.86 7.84 -7.04
N PRO A 126 7.40 9.04 -7.29
CA PRO A 126 6.76 10.27 -6.87
C PRO A 126 5.31 10.33 -7.37
N GLY A 127 4.35 10.57 -6.47
CA GLY A 127 2.92 10.72 -6.78
C GLY A 127 2.18 9.52 -7.39
N HIS A 128 2.85 8.40 -7.68
CA HIS A 128 2.28 7.25 -8.39
C HIS A 128 2.88 5.93 -7.89
N VAL A 129 2.34 4.79 -8.34
CA VAL A 129 2.94 3.46 -8.11
C VAL A 129 2.92 2.70 -9.44
N LEU A 130 4.06 2.13 -9.79
CA LEU A 130 4.24 1.29 -10.97
C LEU A 130 4.54 -0.14 -10.54
N VAL A 131 4.56 -1.07 -11.48
CA VAL A 131 4.91 -2.48 -11.24
C VAL A 131 6.10 -2.86 -12.11
N ARG A 132 7.17 -3.37 -11.49
CA ARG A 132 8.22 -4.09 -12.20
C ARG A 132 7.71 -5.49 -12.45
N PHE A 133 7.75 -5.94 -13.69
CA PHE A 133 7.20 -7.23 -14.11
C PHE A 133 8.24 -8.02 -14.90
N GLY A 134 8.43 -9.29 -14.56
CA GLY A 134 9.48 -10.14 -15.09
C GLY A 134 10.86 -9.89 -14.44
N ASP A 135 11.80 -10.74 -14.81
CA ASP A 135 13.19 -10.69 -14.34
C ASP A 135 14.11 -10.01 -15.36
N ALA A 136 15.22 -9.46 -14.87
CA ALA A 136 16.23 -8.87 -15.73
C ALA A 136 16.84 -9.93 -16.68
N PRO A 137 17.21 -9.56 -17.92
CA PRO A 137 17.16 -8.22 -18.50
C PRO A 137 15.80 -7.82 -19.10
N ASP A 138 14.85 -8.74 -19.20
CA ASP A 138 13.58 -8.56 -19.92
C ASP A 138 12.44 -8.01 -19.03
N ALA A 139 12.80 -7.36 -17.92
CA ALA A 139 11.84 -6.78 -17.00
C ALA A 139 11.15 -5.56 -17.62
N LEU A 140 9.82 -5.52 -17.49
CA LEU A 140 8.96 -4.45 -17.94
C LEU A 140 8.54 -3.56 -16.78
N ILE A 141 8.14 -2.34 -17.09
CA ILE A 141 7.43 -1.47 -16.18
C ILE A 141 5.98 -1.37 -16.65
N ILE A 142 5.05 -1.69 -15.77
CA ILE A 142 3.61 -1.67 -16.03
C ILE A 142 2.98 -0.60 -15.15
N ASP A 143 1.97 0.08 -15.68
CA ASP A 143 1.17 1.08 -14.98
C ASP A 143 -0.28 0.59 -14.84
N PRO A 144 -0.61 -0.10 -13.73
CA PRO A 144 -1.96 -0.64 -13.49
C PRO A 144 -3.05 0.43 -13.47
N PHE A 145 -2.73 1.64 -13.00
CA PHE A 145 -3.67 2.76 -12.99
C PHE A 145 -4.05 3.22 -14.40
N ASN A 146 -3.11 3.13 -15.34
CA ASN A 146 -3.34 3.42 -16.74
C ASN A 146 -3.56 2.16 -17.56
N ASP A 147 -4.50 1.33 -17.10
CA ASP A 147 -5.05 0.20 -17.84
C ASP A 147 -3.98 -0.82 -18.25
N GLY A 148 -3.05 -1.08 -17.32
CA GLY A 148 -1.97 -2.04 -17.48
C GLY A 148 -1.00 -1.72 -18.62
N ARG A 149 -0.87 -0.46 -19.03
CA ARG A 149 0.06 -0.10 -20.11
C ARG A 149 1.50 -0.45 -19.72
N ILE A 150 2.26 -0.95 -20.69
CA ILE A 150 3.72 -1.04 -20.57
C ILE A 150 4.28 0.37 -20.75
N VAL A 151 5.06 0.83 -19.77
CA VAL A 151 5.71 2.13 -19.74
C VAL A 151 7.11 1.99 -20.30
N ALA A 152 7.44 2.81 -21.30
CA ALA A 152 8.78 2.83 -21.87
C ALA A 152 9.79 3.42 -20.85
N PRO A 153 11.04 2.93 -20.78
CA PRO A 153 12.04 3.44 -19.84
C PRO A 153 12.19 4.98 -19.87
N GLU A 154 12.14 5.58 -21.06
CA GLU A 154 12.28 7.02 -21.27
C GLU A 154 11.11 7.80 -20.65
N GLN A 155 9.91 7.21 -20.58
CA GLN A 155 8.75 7.82 -19.93
C GLN A 155 8.86 7.77 -18.41
N VAL A 156 9.47 6.72 -17.86
CA VAL A 156 9.77 6.64 -16.42
C VAL A 156 10.83 7.67 -16.05
N GLU A 157 11.90 7.79 -16.84
CA GLU A 157 12.94 8.79 -16.64
C GLU A 157 12.39 10.23 -16.67
N ALA A 158 11.54 10.54 -17.67
CA ALA A 158 10.89 11.85 -17.76
C ALA A 158 9.99 12.16 -16.55
N LEU A 159 9.25 11.15 -16.05
CA LEU A 159 8.42 11.31 -14.85
C LEU A 159 9.27 11.58 -13.60
N LEU A 160 10.38 10.84 -13.43
CA LEU A 160 11.30 11.03 -12.32
C LEU A 160 11.97 12.40 -12.36
N GLU A 161 12.45 12.83 -13.54
CA GLU A 161 13.09 14.13 -13.72
C GLU A 161 12.13 15.27 -13.38
N GLN A 162 10.89 15.22 -13.89
CA GLN A 162 9.88 16.25 -13.63
C GLN A 162 9.54 16.38 -12.14
N MET A 163 9.48 15.26 -11.41
CA MET A 163 8.97 15.25 -10.03
C MET A 163 10.06 15.38 -8.96
N THR A 164 11.30 15.01 -9.26
CA THR A 164 12.40 14.96 -8.27
C THR A 164 13.63 15.76 -8.68
N GLY A 165 13.71 16.19 -9.95
CA GLY A 165 14.94 16.72 -10.53
C GLY A 165 16.05 15.67 -10.70
N GLN A 166 15.75 14.38 -10.52
CA GLN A 166 16.69 13.28 -10.71
C GLN A 166 16.56 12.68 -12.11
N THR A 167 17.68 12.41 -12.76
CA THR A 167 17.75 11.94 -14.15
C THR A 167 18.05 10.45 -14.28
N ARG A 168 18.15 9.70 -13.18
CA ARG A 168 18.47 8.26 -13.20
C ARG A 168 17.35 7.40 -12.65
N PHE A 169 17.01 6.38 -13.43
CA PHE A 169 16.00 5.35 -13.13
C PHE A 169 16.15 4.71 -11.74
N SER A 170 17.37 4.57 -11.22
CA SER A 170 17.66 3.93 -9.92
C SER A 170 17.36 4.78 -8.69
N ASP A 171 17.35 6.11 -8.83
CA ASP A 171 17.47 7.00 -7.67
C ASP A 171 16.10 7.42 -7.10
N GLY A 172 15.05 7.35 -7.94
CA GLY A 172 13.68 7.73 -7.57
C GLY A 172 12.63 6.62 -7.67
N MET A 173 13.02 5.42 -8.10
CA MET A 173 12.13 4.26 -8.23
C MET A 173 12.55 3.15 -7.28
N LEU A 174 11.94 3.14 -6.09
CA LEU A 174 12.32 2.20 -5.04
C LEU A 174 11.36 0.99 -5.04
N PRO A 175 11.89 -0.24 -5.10
CA PRO A 175 11.16 -1.44 -4.73
C PRO A 175 10.36 -1.26 -3.44
N LEU A 176 9.06 -1.57 -3.48
CA LEU A 176 8.27 -1.72 -2.27
C LEU A 176 8.29 -3.18 -1.83
N SER A 177 8.72 -3.39 -0.58
CA SER A 177 8.43 -4.63 0.13
C SER A 177 6.91 -4.80 0.29
N ASN A 178 6.44 -6.00 0.62
CA ASN A 178 5.02 -6.25 0.80
C ASN A 178 4.43 -5.36 1.90
N ARG A 179 5.13 -5.29 3.04
CA ARG A 179 4.78 -4.42 4.17
C ARG A 179 4.81 -2.95 3.78
N SER A 180 5.78 -2.52 2.97
CA SER A 180 5.88 -1.14 2.50
C SER A 180 4.73 -0.76 1.56
N ALA A 181 4.25 -1.71 0.73
CA ALA A 181 3.07 -1.50 -0.11
C ALA A 181 1.79 -1.34 0.74
N LEU A 182 1.61 -2.16 1.79
CA LEU A 182 0.49 -2.00 2.73
C LEU A 182 0.56 -0.68 3.51
N VAL A 183 1.76 -0.26 3.93
CA VAL A 183 1.97 1.07 4.53
C VAL A 183 1.59 2.18 3.55
N ARG A 184 1.97 2.06 2.27
CA ARG A 184 1.61 3.04 1.23
C ARG A 184 0.09 3.07 0.99
N LEU A 185 -0.59 1.94 1.06
CA LEU A 185 -2.05 1.85 0.97
C LEU A 185 -2.71 2.59 2.14
N LEU A 186 -2.29 2.29 3.39
CA LEU A 186 -2.79 2.94 4.60
C LEU A 186 -2.48 4.44 4.63
N LEU A 187 -1.30 4.87 4.16
CA LEU A 187 -0.96 6.29 4.02
C LEU A 187 -1.91 7.00 3.05
N ASN A 188 -2.22 6.39 1.91
CA ASN A 188 -3.18 6.97 0.96
C ASN A 188 -4.57 7.19 1.58
N GLN A 189 -5.01 6.27 2.43
CA GLN A 189 -6.26 6.42 3.20
C GLN A 189 -6.13 7.50 4.27
N ALA A 190 -5.03 7.51 5.04
CA ALA A 190 -4.84 8.40 6.17
C ALA A 190 -4.75 9.86 5.72
N THR A 191 -3.95 10.15 4.68
CA THR A 191 -3.83 11.50 4.12
C THR A 191 -5.17 12.01 3.60
N ARG A 192 -5.98 11.17 2.94
CA ARG A 192 -7.32 11.55 2.49
C ARG A 192 -8.27 11.83 3.65
N ALA A 193 -8.21 11.03 4.71
CA ALA A 193 -8.98 11.27 5.93
C ALA A 193 -8.63 12.61 6.57
N GLU A 194 -7.35 12.98 6.61
CA GLU A 194 -6.91 14.28 7.11
C GLU A 194 -7.36 15.44 6.23
N GLN A 195 -7.21 15.31 4.90
CA GLN A 195 -7.68 16.31 3.94
C GLN A 195 -9.20 16.53 4.03
N ALA A 196 -9.95 15.47 4.34
CA ALA A 196 -11.39 15.53 4.60
C ALA A 196 -11.75 16.07 6.01
N GLY A 197 -10.77 16.49 6.81
CA GLY A 197 -10.99 17.02 8.16
C GLY A 197 -11.45 15.96 9.16
N ASN A 198 -11.10 14.69 8.96
CA ASN A 198 -11.46 13.57 9.82
C ASN A 198 -10.23 12.98 10.54
N PRO A 199 -9.68 13.68 11.56
CA PRO A 199 -8.50 13.23 12.29
C PRO A 199 -8.74 11.93 13.09
N ALA A 200 -9.99 11.68 13.50
CA ALA A 200 -10.34 10.43 14.18
C ALA A 200 -10.16 9.22 13.24
N ARG A 201 -10.57 9.35 11.97
CA ARG A 201 -10.32 8.32 10.97
C ARG A 201 -8.83 8.16 10.66
N ALA A 202 -8.11 9.27 10.51
CA ALA A 202 -6.66 9.21 10.30
C ALA A 202 -5.96 8.47 11.46
N LEU A 203 -6.38 8.72 12.71
CA LEU A 203 -5.83 8.04 13.89
C LEU A 203 -6.04 6.52 13.83
N VAL A 204 -7.23 6.06 13.43
CA VAL A 204 -7.52 4.63 13.22
C VAL A 204 -6.58 4.02 12.17
N LEU A 205 -6.29 4.75 11.09
CA LEU A 205 -5.42 4.26 10.02
C LEU A 205 -3.94 4.21 10.42
N TYR A 206 -3.46 5.20 11.17
CA TYR A 206 -2.11 5.15 11.74
C TYR A 206 -1.98 4.09 12.84
N ASP A 207 -3.02 3.82 13.63
CA ASP A 207 -3.05 2.68 14.55
C ASP A 207 -2.83 1.36 13.81
N ARG A 208 -3.60 1.09 12.74
CA ARG A 208 -3.42 -0.07 11.85
C ARG A 208 -2.01 -0.12 11.26
N MET A 209 -1.48 1.02 10.83
CA MET A 209 -0.13 1.11 10.29
C MET A 209 0.94 0.71 11.30
N THR A 210 0.80 1.13 12.57
CA THR A 210 1.75 0.72 13.63
C THR A 210 1.68 -0.76 13.98
N ILE A 211 0.55 -1.42 13.70
CA ILE A 211 0.38 -2.87 13.86
C ILE A 211 1.00 -3.63 12.68
N VAL A 212 0.69 -3.22 11.45
CA VAL A 212 1.22 -3.86 10.25
C VAL A 212 2.71 -3.59 10.08
N ALA A 213 3.19 -2.41 10.44
CA ALA A 213 4.58 -2.02 10.27
C ALA A 213 5.14 -1.43 11.57
N PRO A 214 5.38 -2.26 12.60
CA PRO A 214 5.82 -1.79 13.90
C PRO A 214 7.18 -1.08 13.86
N THR A 215 8.02 -1.36 12.86
CA THR A 215 9.31 -0.70 12.66
C THR A 215 9.23 0.58 11.81
N HIS A 216 8.03 0.98 11.34
CA HIS A 216 7.83 2.18 10.54
C HIS A 216 7.60 3.42 11.43
N ALA A 217 8.69 4.12 11.75
CA ALA A 217 8.70 5.24 12.70
C ALA A 217 7.70 6.37 12.39
N HIS A 218 7.48 6.70 11.12
CA HIS A 218 6.53 7.75 10.72
C HIS A 218 5.09 7.43 11.17
N GLY A 219 4.68 6.15 11.13
CA GLY A 219 3.34 5.76 11.60
C GLY A 219 3.13 6.04 13.09
N TRP A 220 4.16 5.80 13.92
CA TRP A 220 4.12 6.09 15.34
C TRP A 220 4.09 7.58 15.65
N TRP A 221 4.86 8.38 14.91
CA TRP A 221 4.89 9.83 15.04
C TRP A 221 3.50 10.44 14.76
N GLU A 222 2.91 10.08 13.63
CA GLU A 222 1.59 10.60 13.23
C GLU A 222 0.48 10.13 14.17
N ARG A 223 0.55 8.88 14.64
CA ARG A 223 -0.36 8.36 15.68
C ARG A 223 -0.26 9.19 16.96
N ALA A 224 0.95 9.47 17.45
CA ALA A 224 1.15 10.30 18.64
C ALA A 224 0.60 11.71 18.47
N ARG A 225 0.86 12.34 17.31
CA ARG A 225 0.35 13.68 16.99
C ARG A 225 -1.18 13.71 17.05
N LEU A 226 -1.85 12.74 16.44
CA LEU A 226 -3.32 12.68 16.41
C LEU A 226 -3.92 12.29 17.77
N GLN A 227 -3.23 11.48 18.57
CA GLN A 227 -3.63 11.21 19.95
C GLN A 227 -3.63 12.50 20.80
N LEU A 228 -2.64 13.38 20.62
CA LEU A 228 -2.63 14.69 21.30
C LEU A 228 -3.78 15.59 20.85
N VAL A 229 -4.11 15.57 19.55
CA VAL A 229 -5.30 16.29 19.04
C VAL A 229 -6.59 15.75 19.68
N ALA A 230 -6.64 14.45 19.96
CA ALA A 230 -7.74 13.79 20.67
C ALA A 230 -7.65 13.88 22.20
N GLU A 231 -6.73 14.69 22.75
CA GLU A 231 -6.46 14.83 24.20
C GLU A 231 -6.00 13.53 24.91
N ASP A 232 -5.63 12.49 24.15
CA ASP A 232 -5.06 11.23 24.65
C ASP A 232 -3.55 11.36 24.88
N VAL A 233 -3.17 12.08 25.94
CA VAL A 233 -1.76 12.29 26.31
C VAL A 233 -1.06 10.98 26.68
N ALA A 234 -1.79 10.05 27.31
CA ALA A 234 -1.23 8.75 27.72
C ALA A 234 -0.90 7.89 26.49
N GLY A 235 -1.81 7.80 25.52
CA GLY A 235 -1.58 7.11 24.26
C GLY A 235 -0.45 7.74 23.45
N ALA A 236 -0.41 9.07 23.36
CA ALA A 236 0.67 9.77 22.67
C ALA A 236 2.05 9.46 23.28
N ARG A 237 2.14 9.44 24.62
CA ARG A 237 3.37 9.04 25.33
C ARG A 237 3.79 7.62 24.97
N ASN A 238 2.86 6.67 24.97
CA ASN A 238 3.14 5.28 24.60
C ASN A 238 3.65 5.16 23.15
N SER A 239 3.02 5.89 22.21
CA SER A 239 3.42 5.88 20.81
C SER A 239 4.84 6.44 20.60
N LEU A 240 5.18 7.57 21.24
CA LEU A 240 6.53 8.15 21.16
C LEU A 240 7.57 7.25 21.86
N SER A 241 7.22 6.60 22.97
CA SER A 241 8.10 5.63 23.62
C SER A 241 8.37 4.41 22.72
N ALA A 242 7.34 3.85 22.08
CA ALA A 242 7.52 2.77 21.09
C ALA A 242 8.41 3.21 19.92
N MET A 243 8.26 4.45 19.46
CA MET A 243 9.12 5.02 18.42
C MET A 243 10.60 5.08 18.85
N LEU A 244 10.91 5.41 20.10
CA LEU A 244 12.28 5.37 20.62
C LEU A 244 12.87 3.95 20.68
N GLU A 245 12.05 2.92 20.85
CA GLU A 245 12.53 1.53 20.87
C GLU A 245 12.95 1.03 19.49
N ILE A 246 12.28 1.52 18.43
CA ILE A 246 12.53 1.09 17.04
C ILE A 246 13.54 1.98 16.30
N SER A 247 13.70 3.25 16.70
CA SER A 247 14.54 4.21 15.99
C SER A 247 16.01 4.14 16.44
N ARG A 248 16.91 3.99 15.47
CA ARG A 248 18.38 4.04 15.65
C ARG A 248 19.02 5.35 15.19
N ASP A 249 18.23 6.23 14.57
CA ASP A 249 18.67 7.54 14.10
C ASP A 249 18.75 8.52 15.28
N ASP A 250 19.93 9.08 15.52
CA ASP A 250 20.20 9.94 16.69
C ASP A 250 19.39 11.25 16.65
N ASP A 251 19.25 11.86 15.48
CA ASP A 251 18.49 13.10 15.32
C ASP A 251 17.00 12.85 15.57
N LEU A 252 16.47 11.76 15.02
CA LEU A 252 15.09 11.36 15.25
C LEU A 252 14.84 11.05 16.74
N ARG A 253 15.76 10.33 17.40
CA ARG A 253 15.66 10.03 18.84
C ARG A 253 15.68 11.29 19.69
N LEU A 254 16.49 12.29 19.33
CA LEU A 254 16.53 13.58 20.00
C LEU A 254 15.20 14.32 19.85
N GLN A 255 14.64 14.35 18.64
CA GLN A 255 13.33 14.96 18.37
C GLN A 255 12.20 14.28 19.17
N VAL A 256 12.16 12.94 19.18
CA VAL A 256 11.14 12.17 19.92
C VAL A 256 11.28 12.37 21.43
N SER A 257 12.51 12.42 21.96
CA SER A 257 12.75 12.69 23.38
C SER A 257 12.27 14.08 23.78
N ALA A 258 12.56 15.10 22.97
CA ALA A 258 12.07 16.46 23.20
C ALA A 258 10.53 16.53 23.17
N ALA A 259 9.89 15.80 22.25
CA ALA A 259 8.43 15.71 22.20
C ALA A 259 7.85 15.04 23.46
N LEU A 260 8.47 13.97 23.97
CA LEU A 260 8.06 13.29 25.21
C LEU A 260 8.19 14.17 26.45
N ASP A 261 9.25 14.97 26.54
CA ASP A 261 9.51 15.90 27.65
C ASP A 261 8.52 17.06 27.66
N ALA A 262 8.02 17.47 26.50
CA ALA A 262 7.00 18.51 26.36
C ALA A 262 5.59 18.05 26.75
N LEU A 263 5.34 16.74 26.86
CA LEU A 263 4.03 16.22 27.24
C LEU A 263 3.70 16.48 28.73
N PRO A 264 2.43 16.80 29.07
CA PRO A 264 2.00 16.90 30.46
C PRO A 264 2.39 15.67 31.28
N ARG A 265 2.87 15.89 32.51
CA ARG A 265 3.21 14.79 33.42
C ARG A 265 1.94 13.98 33.72
N PRO A 266 2.04 12.63 33.83
CA PRO A 266 0.91 11.82 34.26
C PRO A 266 0.42 12.31 35.61
N THR A 267 -0.88 12.58 35.73
CA THR A 267 -1.49 12.89 37.02
C THR A 267 -1.36 11.65 37.91
N PRO A 268 -0.80 11.76 39.14
CA PRO A 268 -0.76 10.65 40.06
C PRO A 268 -2.20 10.23 40.38
N SER A 269 -2.49 8.95 40.15
CA SER A 269 -3.74 8.26 40.51
C SER A 269 -3.90 8.12 42.02
#